data_AF-A0A6H1WRP1-F1
#
_entry.id   AF-A0A6H1WRP1-F1
#
_cell.length_a   1.000
_cell.length_b   1.000
_cell.length_c   1.000
_cell.angle_alpha   90.00
_cell.angle_beta   90.00
_cell.angle_gamma   90.00
#
_symmetry.space_group_name_H-M   'P 1'
#
loop_
_entity.id
_entity.type
_entity.pdbx_description
1 polymer ?
#
loop_
_entity_poly.entity_id
_entity_poly.type
_entity_poly.pdbx_seq_one_letter_code
_entity_poly.pdbx_strand_id
1 'polypeptide(L)'
;MIEAYRFGEMVVSGKTYRRDLKIIEGRVVPDWWRREGHLLAPEDLEDVWAARPEVLVVGTGASGVMRVDPRVKERAQALGITLEIYPTAKAAERFNQLFSEGRRVAGAFHLTC
;
A
#
# COMPACT_ATOMS: atom_id res chain seq x y z
N MET A 1 -12.51 -2.27 5.48
CA MET A 1 -11.50 -1.74 6.43
C MET A 1 -11.20 -0.29 6.11
N ILE A 2 -10.78 0.00 4.87
CA ILE A 2 -10.70 1.37 4.36
C ILE A 2 -12.15 1.83 4.07
N GLU A 3 -12.54 2.99 4.57
CA GLU A 3 -13.90 3.51 4.43
C GLU A 3 -13.99 4.61 3.37
N ALA A 4 -12.95 5.43 3.26
CA ALA A 4 -12.88 6.51 2.29
C ALA A 4 -11.44 6.85 1.91
N TYR A 5 -11.27 7.35 0.69
CA TYR A 5 -10.04 7.96 0.21
C TYR A 5 -10.37 9.24 -0.56
N ARG A 6 -9.58 10.29 -0.32
CA ARG A 6 -9.51 11.51 -1.13
C ARG A 6 -8.06 12.01 -1.15
N PHE A 7 -7.77 12.99 -2.00
CA PHE A 7 -6.42 13.57 -2.06
C PHE A 7 -5.94 14.03 -0.66
N GLY A 8 -4.82 13.48 -0.21
CA GLY A 8 -4.20 13.75 1.08
C GLY A 8 -4.90 13.16 2.30
N GLU A 9 -5.93 12.32 2.13
CA GLU A 9 -6.66 11.75 3.27
C GLU A 9 -7.23 10.35 3.01
N MET A 10 -7.08 9.46 3.99
CA MET A 10 -7.70 8.14 4.00
C MET A 10 -8.35 7.87 5.35
N VAL A 11 -9.55 7.31 5.36
CA VAL A 11 -10.25 6.85 6.57
C VAL A 11 -10.16 5.33 6.63
N VAL A 12 -9.60 4.83 7.73
CA VAL A 12 -9.41 3.39 7.95
C VAL A 12 -9.94 3.05 9.34
N SER A 13 -10.95 2.18 9.40
CA SER A 13 -11.60 1.74 10.65
C SER A 13 -12.00 2.92 11.55
N GLY A 14 -12.70 3.90 10.98
CA GLY A 14 -13.17 5.11 11.66
C GLY A 14 -12.11 6.15 11.99
N LYS A 15 -10.83 5.90 11.69
CA LYS A 15 -9.73 6.85 11.95
C LYS A 15 -9.23 7.50 10.68
N THR A 16 -9.09 8.82 10.70
CA THR A 16 -8.55 9.62 9.60
C THR A 16 -7.03 9.69 9.64
N TYR A 17 -6.40 9.46 8.48
CA TYR A 17 -4.98 9.60 8.24
C TYR A 17 -4.75 10.62 7.13
N ARG A 18 -3.78 11.52 7.34
CA ARG A 18 -3.43 12.61 6.41
C ARG A 18 -2.03 12.52 5.83
N ARG A 19 -1.40 11.37 6.04
CA ARG A 19 -0.08 11.04 5.53
C ARG A 19 -0.16 9.64 4.95
N ASP A 20 0.77 9.37 4.05
CA ASP A 20 0.99 8.05 3.49
C ASP A 20 1.05 7.00 4.61
N LEU A 21 0.49 5.84 4.32
CA LEU A 21 0.33 4.79 5.32
C LEU A 21 0.46 3.41 4.67
N LYS A 22 0.81 2.44 5.50
CA LYS A 22 0.71 1.02 5.16
C LYS A 22 -0.39 0.37 5.99
N ILE A 23 -0.94 -0.71 5.48
CA ILE A 23 -1.81 -1.60 6.22
C ILE A 23 -1.20 -2.99 6.15
N ILE A 24 -0.87 -3.56 7.31
CA ILE A 24 -0.16 -4.84 7.42
C ILE A 24 -0.89 -5.65 8.48
N GLU A 25 -1.30 -6.88 8.14
CA GLU A 25 -2.04 -7.78 9.05
C GLU A 25 -3.27 -7.10 9.68
N GLY A 26 -3.98 -6.27 8.92
CA GLY A 26 -5.16 -5.52 9.39
C GLY A 26 -4.84 -4.38 10.37
N ARG A 27 -3.57 -4.00 10.52
CA ARG A 27 -3.12 -2.86 11.35
C ARG A 27 -2.59 -1.75 10.47
N VAL A 28 -2.91 -0.51 10.84
CA VAL A 28 -2.38 0.67 10.15
C VAL A 28 -1.00 1.00 10.70
N VAL A 29 -0.03 1.15 9.79
CA VAL A 29 1.29 1.73 10.04
C VAL A 29 1.24 3.16 9.47
N PRO A 30 1.02 4.18 10.31
CA PRO A 30 0.91 5.57 9.85
C PRO A 30 2.27 6.16 9.50
N ASP A 31 2.25 7.35 8.92
CA ASP A 31 3.42 8.20 8.67
C ASP A 31 4.51 7.47 7.86
N TRP A 32 4.08 6.67 6.89
CA TRP A 32 4.97 5.92 6.03
C TRP A 32 5.75 6.87 5.14
N TRP A 33 7.04 7.02 5.46
CA TRP A 33 7.97 7.83 4.71
C TRP A 33 8.79 6.96 3.77
N ARG A 34 8.87 7.38 2.50
CA ARG A 34 9.76 6.77 1.49
C ARG A 34 11.09 7.51 1.45
N ARG A 35 12.18 6.82 1.12
CA ARG A 35 13.50 7.47 0.94
C ARG A 35 13.47 8.56 -0.13
N GLU A 36 12.64 8.39 -1.15
CA GLU A 36 12.40 9.38 -2.21
C GLU A 36 10.88 9.52 -2.45
N GLY A 37 10.40 10.76 -2.57
CA GLY A 37 8.96 11.06 -2.55
C GLY A 37 8.13 10.33 -3.63
N HIS A 38 8.69 10.17 -4.83
CA HIS A 38 8.00 9.58 -5.98
C HIS A 38 8.59 8.23 -6.45
N LEU A 39 9.47 7.61 -5.67
CA LEU A 39 10.02 6.29 -5.96
C LEU A 39 9.79 5.38 -4.76
N LEU A 40 9.01 4.32 -4.97
CA LEU A 40 8.88 3.24 -4.01
C LEU A 40 10.02 2.24 -4.21
N ALA A 41 10.88 2.12 -3.20
CA ALA A 41 12.00 1.19 -3.18
C ALA A 41 11.70 0.00 -2.25
N PRO A 42 12.40 -1.15 -2.41
CA PRO A 42 12.20 -2.30 -1.52
C PRO A 42 12.42 -1.97 -0.05
N GLU A 43 13.36 -1.08 0.26
CA GLU A 43 13.73 -0.71 1.63
C GLU A 43 12.60 0.04 2.36
N ASP A 44 11.64 0.62 1.63
CA ASP A 44 10.48 1.30 2.21
C ASP A 44 9.40 0.31 2.74
N LEU A 45 9.58 -0.98 2.44
CA LEU A 45 8.60 -2.06 2.63
C LEU A 45 9.13 -3.21 3.51
N GLU A 46 10.19 -3.01 4.30
CA GLU A 46 10.80 -4.06 5.13
C GLU A 46 9.81 -4.75 6.08
N ASP A 47 8.89 -3.99 6.68
CA ASP A 47 7.81 -4.53 7.52
C ASP A 47 6.81 -5.39 6.73
N VAL A 48 6.51 -5.02 5.49
CA VAL A 48 5.68 -5.83 4.58
C VAL A 48 6.41 -7.13 4.21
N TRP A 49 7.71 -7.07 3.92
CA TRP A 49 8.52 -8.25 3.63
C TRP A 49 8.60 -9.20 4.81
N ALA A 50 8.73 -8.66 6.03
CA ALA A 50 8.72 -9.43 7.25
C ALA A 50 7.37 -10.12 7.49
N ALA A 51 6.25 -9.42 7.23
CA ALA A 51 4.90 -9.95 7.41
C ALA A 51 4.49 -11.02 6.38
N ARG A 52 5.16 -11.08 5.22
CA ARG A 52 4.91 -12.06 4.14
C ARG A 52 3.41 -12.23 3.78
N PRO A 53 2.73 -11.15 3.35
CA PRO A 53 1.37 -11.25 2.85
C PRO A 53 1.30 -12.11 1.58
N GLU A 54 0.12 -12.62 1.24
CA GLU A 54 -0.12 -13.25 -0.06
C GLU A 54 -0.13 -12.21 -1.19
N VAL A 55 -0.68 -11.04 -0.92
CA VAL A 55 -0.83 -9.94 -1.88
C VAL A 55 -0.36 -8.63 -1.25
N LEU A 56 0.46 -7.88 -1.96
CA LEU A 56 0.78 -6.48 -1.67
C LEU A 56 0.08 -5.60 -2.71
N VAL A 57 -0.83 -4.73 -2.25
CA VAL A 57 -1.47 -3.71 -3.07
C VAL A 57 -0.77 -2.36 -2.86
N VAL A 58 -0.29 -1.76 -3.95
CA VAL A 58 0.39 -0.45 -3.92
C VAL A 58 -0.49 0.62 -4.56
N GLY A 59 -0.76 1.68 -3.81
CA GLY A 59 -1.38 2.92 -4.28
C GLY A 59 -0.33 3.96 -4.68
N THR A 60 -0.28 4.33 -5.96
CA THR A 60 0.74 5.23 -6.54
C THR A 60 0.38 6.72 -6.50
N GLY A 61 -0.57 7.09 -5.66
CA GLY A 61 -1.09 8.45 -5.56
C GLY A 61 -2.36 8.67 -6.39
N ALA A 62 -2.91 9.88 -6.30
CA ALA A 62 -4.10 10.30 -7.04
C ALA A 62 -3.84 10.37 -8.56
N SER A 63 -2.68 10.88 -8.96
CA SER A 63 -2.24 10.97 -10.36
C SER A 63 -1.51 9.71 -10.85
N GLY A 64 -1.15 8.79 -9.94
CA GLY A 64 -0.45 7.56 -10.24
C GLY A 64 1.01 7.73 -10.69
N VAL A 65 1.61 8.90 -10.42
CA VAL A 65 2.96 9.25 -10.91
C VAL A 65 4.10 8.69 -10.04
N MET A 66 3.79 8.17 -8.85
CA MET A 66 4.79 7.47 -8.04
C MET A 66 5.27 6.22 -8.79
N ARG A 67 6.57 6.18 -9.10
CA ARG A 67 7.22 5.05 -9.74
C ARG A 67 7.48 3.96 -8.71
N VAL A 68 7.37 2.71 -9.15
CA VAL A 68 7.75 1.54 -8.36
C VAL A 68 9.05 1.01 -8.94
N ASP A 69 10.10 0.96 -8.12
CA ASP A 69 11.39 0.40 -8.51
C ASP A 69 11.20 -1.07 -8.94
N PRO A 70 11.74 -1.51 -10.09
CA PRO A 70 11.68 -2.92 -10.52
C PRO A 70 12.13 -3.91 -9.44
N ARG A 71 13.07 -3.52 -8.57
CA ARG A 71 13.54 -4.33 -7.45
C ARG A 71 12.43 -4.69 -6.46
N VAL A 72 11.38 -3.87 -6.34
CA VAL A 72 10.20 -4.19 -5.51
C VAL A 72 9.48 -5.40 -6.08
N LYS A 73 9.32 -5.46 -7.41
CA LYS A 73 8.69 -6.60 -8.08
C LYS A 73 9.54 -7.86 -7.95
N GLU A 74 10.84 -7.75 -8.16
CA GLU A 74 11.79 -8.86 -7.99
C GLU A 74 11.75 -9.40 -6.55
N ARG A 75 11.76 -8.51 -5.55
CA ARG A 75 11.67 -8.88 -4.14
C ARG A 75 10.35 -9.55 -3.80
N ALA A 76 9.23 -9.01 -4.28
CA ALA A 76 7.91 -9.61 -4.08
C ALA A 76 7.85 -11.02 -4.69
N GLN A 77 8.34 -11.19 -5.93
CA GLN A 77 8.42 -12.49 -6.61
C GLN A 77 9.28 -13.49 -5.84
N ALA A 78 10.46 -13.08 -5.36
CA ALA A 78 11.35 -13.93 -4.58
C ALA A 78 10.72 -14.40 -3.25
N LEU A 79 9.78 -13.63 -2.70
CA LEU A 79 9.04 -13.96 -1.48
C LEU A 79 7.71 -14.66 -1.75
N GLY A 80 7.34 -14.89 -3.01
CA GLY A 80 6.05 -15.49 -3.39
C GLY A 80 4.85 -14.56 -3.16
N ILE A 81 5.08 -13.25 -3.10
CA ILE A 81 4.06 -12.23 -2.87
C ILE A 81 3.56 -11.73 -4.23
N THR A 82 2.24 -11.76 -4.42
CA THR A 82 1.63 -11.12 -5.60
C THR A 82 1.64 -9.60 -5.42
N LEU A 83 2.25 -8.89 -6.36
CA LEU A 83 2.29 -7.42 -6.36
C LEU A 83 1.24 -6.87 -7.31
N GLU A 84 0.31 -6.07 -6.79
CA GLU A 84 -0.68 -5.34 -7.58
C GLU A 84 -0.50 -3.82 -7.39
N ILE A 85 -0.45 -3.06 -8.48
CA ILE A 85 -0.11 -1.63 -8.46
C ILE A 85 -1.21 -0.85 -9.17
N TYR A 86 -1.77 0.17 -8.50
CA TYR A 86 -2.87 0.99 -9.02
C TYR A 86 -2.78 2.44 -8.52
N PRO A 87 -3.50 3.39 -9.16
CA PRO A 87 -3.83 4.66 -8.52
C PRO A 87 -4.54 4.43 -7.18
N THR A 88 -4.29 5.28 -6.19
CA THR A 88 -4.65 5.00 -4.78
C THR A 88 -6.14 4.75 -4.56
N ALA A 89 -7.04 5.39 -5.31
CA ALA A 89 -8.47 5.11 -5.23
C ALA A 89 -8.81 3.64 -5.57
N LYS A 90 -8.29 3.15 -6.71
CA LYS A 90 -8.47 1.75 -7.12
C LYS A 90 -7.73 0.78 -6.22
N ALA A 91 -6.55 1.16 -5.73
CA ALA A 91 -5.78 0.38 -4.76
C ALA A 91 -6.58 0.16 -3.46
N ALA A 92 -7.28 1.18 -2.96
CA ALA A 92 -8.11 1.09 -1.76
C ALA A 92 -9.30 0.14 -1.95
N GLU A 93 -9.99 0.23 -3.10
CA GLU A 93 -11.08 -0.69 -3.46
C GLU A 93 -10.57 -2.14 -3.53
N ARG A 94 -9.46 -2.35 -4.24
CA ARG A 94 -8.86 -3.67 -4.41
C ARG A 94 -8.38 -4.28 -3.10
N PHE A 95 -7.76 -3.48 -2.24
CA PHE A 95 -7.37 -3.89 -0.90
C PHE A 95 -8.57 -4.36 -0.09
N ASN A 96 -9.66 -3.58 -0.06
CA ASN A 96 -10.87 -3.94 0.68
C ASN A 96 -11.51 -5.22 0.16
N GLN A 97 -11.54 -5.41 -1.17
CA GLN A 97 -12.05 -6.65 -1.77
C GLN A 97 -11.26 -7.86 -1.26
N LEU A 98 -9.93 -7.86 -1.42
CA LEU A 98 -9.05 -8.95 -0.96
C LEU A 98 -9.16 -9.18 0.55
N PHE A 99 -9.23 -8.11 1.33
CA PHE A 99 -9.40 -8.17 2.78
C PHE A 99 -10.74 -8.83 3.16
N SER A 100 -11.84 -8.47 2.46
CA SER A 100 -13.16 -9.06 2.70
C SER A 100 -13.27 -10.53 2.31
N GLU A 101 -12.44 -10.97 1.35
CA GLU A 101 -12.27 -12.38 0.95
C GLU A 101 -11.45 -13.18 1.97
N GLY A 102 -10.92 -12.55 3.03
CA GLY A 102 -10.09 -13.21 4.04
C GLY A 102 -8.65 -13.49 3.59
N ARG A 103 -8.20 -12.90 2.47
CA ARG A 103 -6.83 -13.02 1.98
C ARG A 103 -5.87 -12.31 2.93
N ARG A 104 -4.65 -12.85 3.13
CA ARG A 104 -3.57 -12.09 3.79
C ARG A 104 -3.05 -11.01 2.85
N VAL A 105 -3.68 -9.83 2.90
CA VAL A 105 -3.33 -8.68 2.07
C VAL A 105 -2.61 -7.61 2.90
N ALA A 106 -1.55 -7.04 2.34
CA ALA A 106 -0.95 -5.80 2.80
C ALA A 106 -1.21 -4.68 1.77
N GLY A 107 -1.25 -3.45 2.26
CA GLY A 107 -1.45 -2.25 1.44
C GLY A 107 -0.37 -1.21 1.73
N ALA A 108 0.07 -0.49 0.70
CA ALA A 108 0.99 0.63 0.83
C ALA A 108 0.45 1.79 -0.02
N PHE A 109 0.03 2.89 0.61
CA PHE A 109 -0.77 3.92 -0.03
C PHE A 109 -0.10 5.28 0.02
N HIS A 110 0.24 5.81 -1.15
CA HIS A 110 0.54 7.22 -1.31
C HIS A 110 -0.77 8.02 -1.44
N LEU A 111 -0.99 9.00 -0.57
CA LEU A 111 -2.27 9.72 -0.51
C LEU A 111 -2.33 10.96 -1.40
N THR A 112 -1.19 11.43 -1.92
CA THR A 112 -1.09 12.64 -2.75
C THR A 112 -0.65 12.30 -4.18
N CYS A 113 0.22 13.10 -4.79
CA CYS A 113 0.82 12.89 -6.12
C CYS A 113 2.33 12.73 -5.97
#